data_AF-A0AAV4D2Z1-F1
#
_entry.id   AF-A0AAV4D2Z1-F1
#
_cell.length_a   1.000
_cell.length_b   1.000
_cell.length_c   1.000
_cell.angle_alpha   90.00
_cell.angle_beta   90.00
_cell.angle_gamma   90.00
#
_symmetry.space_group_name_H-M   'P 1'
#
loop_
_entity.id
_entity.type
_entity.pdbx_description
1 polymer ?
#
loop_
_entity_poly.entity_id
_entity_poly.type
_entity_poly.pdbx_seq_one_letter_code
_entity_poly.pdbx_strand_id
1 'polypeptide(L)'
;MGKMKRMRQKLHIAAAKSKDKDKSNMNSNNNVADQPMEDAQFKLPIDPTALGARGENLFKDVKISSLDLTPQKLPDLDARSTITSKTFRGQNLTKKEKQKMRRDAWMAKMDAITSAKNKAKEKKKKQQTPIVGDMTEMEEALPTLELLMKKPSQAGAKRDHKEKERPIPKEKKRKKQIDHKEKERPIPKEKKRKKQMHDDISLFHRVLEHPLFKEDASNVIKTHLKNKIQMEKEMETS
;
A
#
# COMPACT_ATOMS: atom_id res chain seq x y z
N MET A 1 13.11 -35.84 -14.41
CA MET A 1 11.67 -36.00 -14.09
C MET A 1 11.16 -34.72 -13.42
N GLY A 2 10.62 -33.79 -14.21
CA GLY A 2 10.14 -32.49 -13.71
C GLY A 2 8.81 -32.62 -12.97
N LYS A 3 8.65 -31.92 -11.84
CA LYS A 3 7.40 -31.94 -11.06
C LYS A 3 6.27 -31.27 -11.85
N MET A 4 5.29 -32.07 -12.26
CA MET A 4 4.10 -31.62 -12.97
C MET A 4 3.23 -30.75 -12.04
N LYS A 5 3.01 -29.48 -12.42
CA LYS A 5 2.14 -28.58 -11.66
C LYS A 5 0.68 -28.96 -11.90
N ARG A 6 -0.02 -29.39 -10.85
CA ARG A 6 -1.47 -29.61 -10.92
C ARG A 6 -2.22 -28.29 -11.11
N MET A 7 -3.15 -28.30 -12.06
CA MET A 7 -4.16 -27.27 -12.27
C MET A 7 -4.92 -27.01 -10.97
N ARG A 8 -5.01 -25.75 -10.56
CA ARG A 8 -5.82 -25.36 -9.39
C ARG A 8 -7.25 -25.11 -9.86
N GLN A 9 -8.18 -25.88 -9.32
CA GLN A 9 -9.59 -25.69 -9.57
C GLN A 9 -10.11 -24.54 -8.70
N LYS A 10 -10.77 -23.55 -9.32
CA LYS A 10 -11.45 -22.48 -8.60
C LYS A 10 -12.83 -23.00 -8.18
N LEU A 11 -12.96 -23.37 -6.90
CA LEU A 11 -14.27 -23.66 -6.32
C LEU A 11 -14.87 -22.32 -5.85
N HIS A 12 -15.80 -21.79 -6.62
CA HIS A 12 -16.68 -20.74 -6.11
C HIS A 12 -17.73 -21.40 -5.22
N ILE A 13 -17.85 -20.94 -3.98
CA ILE A 13 -18.94 -21.36 -3.09
C ILE A 13 -20.20 -20.67 -3.62
N ALA A 14 -21.13 -21.46 -4.17
CA ALA A 14 -22.43 -20.94 -4.59
C ALA A 14 -23.16 -20.39 -3.37
N ALA A 15 -23.68 -19.17 -3.47
CA ALA A 15 -24.52 -18.59 -2.43
C ALA A 15 -25.78 -19.45 -2.28
N ALA A 16 -26.00 -19.98 -1.06
CA ALA A 16 -27.19 -20.74 -0.74
C ALA A 16 -28.42 -19.83 -0.87
N LYS A 17 -29.22 -20.04 -1.90
CA LYS A 17 -30.58 -19.50 -1.97
C LYS A 17 -31.45 -20.36 -1.06
N SER A 18 -31.97 -19.78 0.02
CA SER A 18 -33.03 -20.39 0.82
C SER A 18 -34.28 -20.54 -0.07
N LYS A 19 -34.65 -21.77 -0.41
CA LYS A 19 -35.95 -22.09 -1.00
C LYS A 19 -36.88 -22.53 0.13
N ASP A 20 -37.89 -21.71 0.39
CA ASP A 20 -39.12 -22.20 1.00
C ASP A 20 -39.82 -23.19 0.06
N LYS A 21 -40.53 -24.12 0.69
CA LYS A 21 -41.10 -25.35 0.12
C LYS A 21 -42.12 -25.05 -0.98
N ASP A 22 -42.08 -25.86 -2.05
CA ASP A 22 -43.25 -26.63 -2.45
C ASP A 22 -42.88 -27.85 -3.29
N LYS A 23 -43.62 -28.93 -3.05
CA LYS A 23 -43.46 -30.25 -3.64
C LYS A 23 -44.00 -30.25 -5.07
N SER A 24 -43.24 -30.78 -6.02
CA SER A 24 -43.78 -31.74 -6.98
C SER A 24 -42.65 -32.51 -7.69
N ASN A 25 -43.01 -33.76 -7.92
CA ASN A 25 -42.26 -34.87 -8.47
C ASN A 25 -42.03 -34.67 -9.99
N MET A 26 -40.86 -35.03 -10.53
CA MET A 26 -40.73 -35.91 -11.70
C MET A 26 -39.27 -36.13 -12.09
N ASN A 27 -39.10 -37.33 -12.66
CA ASN A 27 -37.88 -38.07 -12.90
C ASN A 27 -37.26 -37.74 -14.28
N SER A 28 -35.98 -38.08 -14.43
CA SER A 28 -35.34 -38.62 -15.64
C SER A 28 -34.97 -37.73 -16.85
N ASN A 29 -33.68 -37.84 -17.18
CA ASN A 29 -33.02 -37.91 -18.49
C ASN A 29 -32.43 -36.66 -19.17
N ASN A 30 -31.15 -36.84 -19.47
CA ASN A 30 -30.34 -36.11 -20.43
C ASN A 30 -31.02 -36.01 -21.80
N ASN A 31 -31.00 -34.83 -22.41
CA ASN A 31 -30.57 -34.68 -23.80
C ASN A 31 -30.22 -33.24 -24.16
N VAL A 32 -29.24 -33.13 -25.04
CA VAL A 32 -28.62 -31.93 -25.60
C VAL A 32 -29.59 -31.24 -26.56
N ALA A 33 -29.72 -29.92 -26.45
CA ALA A 33 -30.11 -29.07 -27.58
C ALA A 33 -29.63 -27.64 -27.33
N ASP A 34 -28.75 -27.16 -28.22
CA ASP A 34 -28.38 -25.76 -28.35
C ASP A 34 -29.64 -24.91 -28.59
N GLN A 35 -29.85 -23.90 -27.74
CA GLN A 35 -30.76 -22.79 -28.00
C GLN A 35 -30.07 -21.49 -27.56
N PRO A 36 -30.00 -20.46 -28.42
CA PRO A 36 -29.45 -19.16 -28.04
C PRO A 36 -30.40 -18.48 -27.06
N MET A 37 -29.90 -18.18 -25.86
CA MET A 37 -30.64 -17.41 -24.85
C MET A 37 -30.84 -15.98 -25.35
N GLU A 38 -32.09 -15.62 -25.62
CA GLU A 38 -32.51 -14.24 -25.80
C GLU A 38 -32.21 -13.40 -24.56
N ASP A 39 -31.83 -12.14 -24.78
CA ASP A 39 -31.47 -11.18 -23.75
C ASP A 39 -32.59 -11.00 -22.73
N ALA A 40 -32.39 -11.59 -21.54
CA ALA A 40 -33.23 -11.34 -20.38
C ALA A 40 -33.13 -9.85 -20.01
N GLN A 41 -34.17 -9.08 -20.38
CA GLN A 41 -34.33 -7.69 -20.00
C GLN A 41 -34.32 -7.55 -18.47
N PHE A 42 -33.19 -7.09 -17.94
CA PHE A 42 -33.02 -6.71 -16.54
C PHE A 42 -33.82 -5.43 -16.28
N LYS A 43 -35.09 -5.56 -15.89
CA LYS A 43 -35.88 -4.43 -15.37
C LYS A 43 -35.41 -4.14 -13.94
N LEU A 44 -34.52 -3.16 -13.79
CA LEU A 44 -34.24 -2.56 -12.48
C LEU A 44 -35.50 -1.82 -12.00
N PRO A 45 -35.90 -1.92 -10.72
CA PRO A 45 -36.93 -1.07 -10.16
C PRO A 45 -36.36 0.35 -10.09
N ILE A 46 -36.76 1.19 -11.05
CA ILE A 46 -36.44 2.62 -11.04
C ILE A 46 -37.56 3.30 -10.28
N ASP A 47 -37.22 3.97 -9.16
CA ASP A 47 -38.15 4.74 -8.35
C ASP A 47 -38.89 5.78 -9.23
N PRO A 48 -40.24 5.83 -9.19
CA PRO A 48 -41.05 6.66 -10.10
C PRO A 48 -40.96 8.16 -9.83
N THR A 49 -40.20 8.60 -8.83
CA THR A 49 -40.10 10.01 -8.42
C THR A 49 -38.83 10.70 -8.93
N ALA A 50 -37.86 9.96 -9.50
CA ALA A 50 -36.57 10.52 -9.93
C ALA A 50 -36.56 11.03 -11.38
N LEU A 51 -37.65 10.86 -12.14
CA LEU A 51 -37.75 11.26 -13.53
C LEU A 51 -38.95 12.17 -13.70
N GLY A 52 -38.68 13.41 -14.10
CA GLY A 52 -39.70 14.38 -14.50
C GLY A 52 -40.64 13.83 -15.57
N ALA A 53 -41.72 14.58 -15.80
CA ALA A 53 -42.86 14.24 -16.64
C ALA A 53 -42.51 13.32 -17.84
N ARG A 54 -43.22 12.19 -17.85
CA ARG A 54 -43.17 11.09 -18.81
C ARG A 54 -42.91 11.52 -20.26
N GLY A 55 -41.91 10.88 -20.88
CA GLY A 55 -41.95 10.54 -22.30
C GLY A 55 -41.02 11.30 -23.24
N GLU A 56 -40.22 12.24 -22.75
CA GLU A 56 -39.26 12.91 -23.62
C GLU A 56 -37.91 12.19 -23.60
N ASN A 57 -37.50 11.66 -24.74
CA ASN A 57 -36.13 11.16 -24.94
C ASN A 57 -35.17 12.32 -24.64
N LEU A 58 -34.45 12.25 -23.51
CA LEU A 58 -33.54 13.30 -23.02
C LEU A 58 -32.47 13.71 -24.06
N PHE A 59 -32.25 12.86 -25.06
CA PHE A 59 -31.25 13.01 -26.12
C PHE A 59 -31.86 13.27 -27.51
N LYS A 60 -33.16 13.60 -27.61
CA LYS A 60 -33.84 13.85 -28.89
C LYS A 60 -33.17 14.93 -29.74
N ASP A 61 -32.50 15.89 -29.09
CA ASP A 61 -31.81 16.99 -29.77
C ASP A 61 -30.30 16.72 -29.97
N VAL A 62 -29.79 15.57 -29.53
CA VAL A 62 -28.37 15.23 -29.65
C VAL A 62 -28.13 14.41 -30.91
N LYS A 63 -27.67 15.08 -31.97
CA LYS A 63 -27.25 14.45 -33.23
C LYS A 63 -25.85 13.84 -33.06
N ILE A 64 -25.77 12.61 -32.56
CA ILE A 64 -24.50 11.86 -32.49
C ILE A 64 -24.29 11.15 -33.82
N SER A 65 -23.33 11.61 -34.63
CA SER A 65 -22.95 10.90 -35.86
C SER A 65 -21.98 9.75 -35.54
N SER A 66 -21.94 8.70 -36.36
CA SER A 66 -21.01 7.57 -36.17
C SER A 66 -19.53 7.96 -36.29
N LEU A 67 -19.24 9.15 -36.83
CA LEU A 67 -17.91 9.75 -36.89
C LEU A 67 -17.50 10.39 -35.56
N ASP A 68 -18.45 10.89 -34.77
CA ASP A 68 -18.20 11.50 -33.45
C ASP A 68 -17.92 10.44 -32.38
N LEU A 69 -18.39 9.22 -32.61
CA LEU A 69 -18.05 8.02 -31.85
C LEU A 69 -16.66 7.54 -32.24
N THR A 70 -15.63 8.34 -31.97
CA THR A 70 -14.27 7.81 -32.00
C THR A 70 -14.21 6.64 -31.03
N PRO A 71 -13.78 5.43 -31.44
CA PRO A 71 -13.48 4.37 -30.51
C PRO A 71 -12.22 4.84 -29.77
N GLN A 72 -12.41 5.65 -28.74
CA GLN A 72 -11.38 5.96 -27.79
C GLN A 72 -11.00 4.59 -27.23
N LYS A 73 -9.88 4.04 -27.70
CA LYS A 73 -9.29 2.82 -27.15
C LYS A 73 -8.98 3.17 -25.71
N LEU A 74 -9.96 2.94 -24.85
CA LEU A 74 -9.80 3.05 -23.41
C LEU A 74 -8.61 2.16 -23.10
N PRO A 75 -7.55 2.71 -22.47
CA PRO A 75 -6.45 1.86 -22.05
C PRO A 75 -7.06 0.81 -21.14
N ASP A 76 -6.95 -0.44 -21.57
CA ASP A 76 -7.49 -1.61 -20.89
C ASP A 76 -7.26 -1.44 -19.38
N LEU A 77 -8.35 -1.31 -18.62
CA LEU A 77 -8.27 -1.03 -17.19
C LEU A 77 -7.64 -2.22 -16.44
N ASP A 78 -7.59 -3.40 -17.05
CA ASP A 78 -6.84 -4.55 -16.55
C ASP A 78 -5.31 -4.36 -16.71
N ALA A 79 -4.87 -3.48 -17.61
CA ALA A 79 -3.48 -3.07 -17.75
C ALA A 79 -2.99 -2.16 -16.61
N ARG A 80 -3.87 -1.59 -15.78
CA ARG A 80 -3.45 -0.75 -14.62
C ARG A 80 -2.74 -1.57 -13.52
N SER A 81 -2.92 -2.88 -13.50
CA SER A 81 -2.14 -3.79 -12.65
C SER A 81 -0.69 -4.01 -13.15
N THR A 82 -0.39 -3.61 -14.40
CA THR A 82 0.91 -3.83 -15.06
C THR A 82 1.92 -2.69 -14.87
N ILE A 83 1.67 -1.70 -14.01
CA ILE A 83 2.72 -0.70 -13.66
C ILE A 83 3.91 -1.38 -12.94
N THR A 84 3.67 -2.48 -12.22
CA THR A 84 4.75 -3.33 -11.67
C THR A 84 5.45 -4.17 -12.72
N SER A 85 4.81 -4.37 -13.86
CA SER A 85 5.30 -5.16 -14.97
C SER A 85 6.18 -4.30 -15.86
N LYS A 86 5.71 -3.17 -16.38
CA LYS A 86 6.41 -2.42 -17.45
C LYS A 86 7.78 -1.84 -17.01
N THR A 87 7.92 -1.41 -15.75
CA THR A 87 9.16 -0.79 -15.23
C THR A 87 10.29 -1.77 -14.94
N PHE A 88 9.98 -3.07 -14.80
CA PHE A 88 10.94 -4.12 -14.47
C PHE A 88 10.94 -5.29 -15.46
N ARG A 89 10.21 -5.18 -16.57
CA ARG A 89 10.24 -6.19 -17.64
C ARG A 89 11.64 -6.18 -18.27
N GLY A 90 12.25 -7.35 -18.37
CA GLY A 90 13.57 -7.54 -19.01
C GLY A 90 14.77 -7.46 -18.07
N GLN A 91 14.65 -6.89 -16.87
CA GLN A 91 15.74 -6.93 -15.88
C GLN A 91 15.57 -8.11 -14.93
N ASN A 92 16.58 -8.99 -14.88
CA ASN A 92 16.69 -10.10 -13.93
C ASN A 92 17.05 -9.59 -12.51
N LEU A 93 16.24 -8.68 -11.98
CA LEU A 93 16.40 -8.14 -10.63
C LEU A 93 15.83 -9.11 -9.60
N THR A 94 16.51 -9.20 -8.46
CA THR A 94 16.02 -9.95 -7.30
C THR A 94 14.74 -9.32 -6.75
N LYS A 95 13.93 -10.10 -6.01
CA LYS A 95 12.72 -9.59 -5.35
C LYS A 95 13.03 -8.38 -4.46
N LYS A 96 14.20 -8.40 -3.81
CA LYS A 96 14.67 -7.33 -2.91
C LYS A 96 14.96 -6.04 -3.68
N GLU A 97 15.64 -6.12 -4.82
CA GLU A 97 15.89 -4.96 -5.69
C GLU A 97 14.60 -4.36 -6.23
N LYS A 98 13.67 -5.19 -6.73
CA LYS A 98 12.36 -4.70 -7.20
C LYS A 98 11.57 -4.01 -6.09
N GLN A 99 11.64 -4.52 -4.86
CA GLN A 99 11.01 -3.88 -3.70
C GLN A 99 11.69 -2.56 -3.35
N LYS A 100 13.02 -2.50 -3.37
CA LYS A 100 13.79 -1.28 -3.13
C LYS A 100 13.42 -0.20 -4.16
N MET A 101 13.47 -0.52 -5.44
CA MET A 101 13.12 0.40 -6.52
C MET A 101 11.68 0.91 -6.42
N ARG A 102 10.73 0.07 -6.02
CA ARG A 102 9.35 0.51 -5.76
C ARG A 102 9.27 1.51 -4.61
N ARG A 103 10.00 1.25 -3.52
CA ARG A 103 10.09 2.17 -2.38
C ARG A 103 10.75 3.48 -2.79
N ASP A 104 11.88 3.43 -3.47
CA ASP A 104 12.65 4.61 -3.89
C ASP A 104 11.82 5.47 -4.86
N ALA A 105 11.14 4.85 -5.83
CA ALA A 105 10.23 5.54 -6.73
C ALA A 105 9.03 6.17 -6.00
N TRP A 106 8.53 5.53 -4.93
CA TRP A 106 7.46 6.11 -4.11
C TRP A 106 7.97 7.28 -3.27
N MET A 107 9.13 7.16 -2.63
CA MET A 107 9.78 8.25 -1.89
C MET A 107 10.02 9.46 -2.80
N ALA A 108 10.60 9.25 -3.98
CA ALA A 108 10.82 10.31 -4.95
C ALA A 108 9.53 11.04 -5.35
N LYS A 109 8.40 10.32 -5.46
CA LYS A 109 7.09 10.94 -5.69
C LYS A 109 6.61 11.77 -4.51
N MET A 110 6.80 11.27 -3.28
CA MET A 110 6.44 12.02 -2.08
C MET A 110 7.28 13.30 -1.97
N ASP A 111 8.58 13.19 -2.21
CA ASP A 111 9.53 14.31 -2.19
C ASP A 111 9.21 15.36 -3.27
N ALA A 112 8.80 14.91 -4.46
CA ALA A 112 8.33 15.81 -5.51
C ALA A 112 7.06 16.58 -5.11
N ILE A 113 6.12 15.93 -4.42
CA ILE A 113 4.89 16.57 -3.94
C ILE A 113 5.20 17.57 -2.82
N THR A 114 6.03 17.20 -1.85
CA THR A 114 6.38 18.08 -0.72
C THR A 114 7.19 19.29 -1.20
N SER A 115 8.17 19.08 -2.08
CA SER A 115 8.94 20.18 -2.68
C SER A 115 8.06 21.11 -3.51
N ALA A 116 7.13 20.60 -4.32
CA ALA A 116 6.18 21.43 -5.08
C ALA A 116 5.28 22.27 -4.14
N LYS A 117 4.77 21.67 -3.07
CA LYS A 117 3.97 22.39 -2.05
C LYS A 117 4.77 23.47 -1.34
N ASN A 118 6.02 23.18 -0.97
CA ASN A 118 6.90 24.15 -0.31
C ASN A 118 7.23 25.32 -1.24
N LYS A 119 7.59 25.04 -2.50
CA LYS A 119 7.81 26.06 -3.53
C LYS A 119 6.58 26.94 -3.73
N ALA A 120 5.38 26.37 -3.79
CA ALA A 120 4.15 27.15 -3.94
C ALA A 120 3.87 28.05 -2.72
N LYS A 121 4.12 27.57 -1.49
CA LYS A 121 4.01 28.38 -0.27
C LYS A 121 5.02 29.52 -0.25
N GLU A 122 6.25 29.23 -0.65
CA GLU A 122 7.33 30.22 -0.70
C GLU A 122 7.03 31.32 -1.73
N LYS A 123 6.59 30.95 -2.95
CA LYS A 123 6.13 31.90 -3.97
C LYS A 123 5.03 32.81 -3.44
N LYS A 124 4.02 32.27 -2.75
CA LYS A 124 2.97 33.08 -2.11
C LYS A 124 3.54 34.05 -1.07
N LYS A 125 4.48 33.61 -0.23
CA LYS A 125 5.11 34.50 0.76
C LYS A 125 5.88 35.64 0.09
N LYS A 126 6.66 35.34 -0.95
CA LYS A 126 7.45 36.31 -1.72
C LYS A 126 6.55 37.31 -2.47
N GLN A 127 5.44 36.86 -3.04
CA GLN A 127 4.45 37.75 -3.68
C GLN A 127 3.76 38.68 -2.67
N GLN A 128 3.63 38.26 -1.41
CA GLN A 128 3.00 39.05 -0.35
C GLN A 128 3.96 40.06 0.30
N THR A 129 5.27 39.97 0.08
CA THR A 129 6.23 40.97 0.58
C THR A 129 6.28 42.15 -0.40
N PRO A 130 5.77 43.34 -0.03
CA PRO A 130 5.59 44.44 -0.98
C PRO A 130 6.87 45.28 -1.22
N ILE A 131 7.89 45.15 -0.37
CA ILE A 131 9.05 46.05 -0.33
C ILE A 131 10.18 45.63 -1.29
N VAL A 132 10.13 44.40 -1.82
CA VAL A 132 11.01 43.94 -2.90
C VAL A 132 10.14 43.02 -3.76
N GLY A 133 10.01 43.31 -5.05
CA GLY A 133 9.33 42.43 -6.00
C GLY A 133 9.91 41.00 -5.98
N ASP A 134 9.28 40.08 -6.70
CA ASP A 134 9.73 38.68 -6.74
C ASP A 134 11.11 38.56 -7.43
N MET A 135 12.20 38.51 -6.65
CA MET A 135 13.58 38.40 -7.14
C MET A 135 13.93 36.98 -7.62
N THR A 136 12.99 36.02 -7.54
CA THR A 136 13.29 34.62 -7.85
C THR A 136 13.68 34.40 -9.30
N GLU A 137 13.12 35.17 -10.24
CA GLU A 137 13.48 35.08 -11.65
C GLU A 137 14.94 35.46 -11.90
N MET A 138 15.48 36.44 -11.17
CA MET A 138 16.89 36.80 -11.24
C MET A 138 17.78 35.73 -10.61
N GLU A 139 17.36 35.13 -9.49
CA GLU A 139 18.09 34.04 -8.84
C GLU A 139 18.13 32.78 -9.71
N GLU A 140 17.03 32.43 -10.39
CA GLU A 140 16.94 31.27 -11.29
C GLU A 140 17.72 31.46 -12.60
N ALA A 141 17.83 32.69 -13.10
CA ALA A 141 18.63 33.01 -14.28
C ALA A 141 20.15 32.92 -14.02
N LEU A 142 20.58 32.90 -12.76
CA LEU A 142 21.98 32.78 -12.41
C LEU A 142 22.42 31.32 -12.35
N PRO A 143 23.62 31.00 -12.87
CA PRO A 143 24.18 29.66 -12.71
C PRO A 143 24.41 29.36 -11.22
N THR A 144 23.89 28.23 -10.76
CA THR A 144 24.14 27.76 -9.39
C THR A 144 25.64 27.60 -9.15
N LEU A 145 26.12 27.92 -7.95
CA LEU A 145 27.54 27.83 -7.58
C LEU A 145 28.13 26.43 -7.87
N GLU A 146 27.33 25.37 -7.74
CA GLU A 146 27.73 24.01 -8.10
C GLU A 146 28.14 23.86 -9.58
N LEU A 147 27.40 24.53 -10.48
CA LEU A 147 27.69 24.53 -11.92
C LEU A 147 28.98 25.30 -12.23
N LEU A 148 29.24 26.37 -11.48
CA LEU A 148 30.45 27.19 -11.62
C LEU A 148 31.69 26.49 -11.04
N MET A 149 31.53 25.77 -9.93
CA MET A 149 32.59 24.98 -9.30
C MET A 149 32.89 23.70 -10.07
N LYS A 150 31.94 23.22 -10.88
CA LYS A 150 32.14 22.10 -11.80
C LYS A 150 32.91 22.57 -13.03
N LYS A 151 34.22 22.77 -12.87
CA LYS A 151 35.15 22.99 -14.00
C LYS A 151 34.85 21.99 -15.13
N PRO A 152 34.81 22.42 -16.40
CA PRO A 152 34.79 21.49 -17.52
C PRO A 152 36.16 20.79 -17.59
N SER A 153 36.38 19.76 -16.79
CA SER A 153 37.41 18.77 -17.10
C SER A 153 36.92 18.01 -18.34
N GLN A 154 37.55 18.34 -19.45
CA GLN A 154 37.36 17.84 -20.80
C GLN A 154 36.77 16.43 -20.89
N ALA A 155 35.76 16.30 -21.73
CA ALA A 155 35.35 15.02 -22.28
C ALA A 155 36.52 14.38 -23.05
N GLY A 156 36.79 13.11 -22.77
CA GLY A 156 37.48 12.21 -23.70
C GLY A 156 38.84 11.70 -23.25
N ALA A 157 38.88 10.64 -22.43
CA ALA A 157 39.88 9.59 -22.56
C ALA A 157 39.37 8.31 -21.88
N LYS A 158 38.81 7.40 -22.68
CA LYS A 158 38.82 5.98 -22.35
C LYS A 158 40.26 5.56 -22.10
N ARG A 159 40.56 5.00 -20.93
CA ARG A 159 41.70 4.11 -20.76
C ARG A 159 41.32 2.97 -19.84
N ASP A 160 41.17 1.81 -20.47
CA ASP A 160 41.13 0.50 -19.85
C ASP A 160 42.41 0.28 -19.04
N HIS A 161 42.32 0.33 -17.71
CA HIS A 161 43.38 -0.19 -16.84
C HIS A 161 42.95 -1.56 -16.31
N LYS A 162 43.36 -2.56 -17.08
CA LYS A 162 43.42 -3.97 -16.71
C LYS A 162 44.62 -4.17 -15.79
N GLU A 163 44.43 -4.06 -14.48
CA GLU A 163 45.40 -4.54 -13.51
C GLU A 163 45.01 -5.92 -12.98
N LYS A 164 45.88 -6.88 -13.30
CA LYS A 164 45.89 -8.23 -12.76
C LYS A 164 46.44 -8.15 -11.34
N GLU A 165 45.61 -8.39 -10.33
CA GLU A 165 46.11 -8.85 -9.03
C GLU A 165 45.76 -10.33 -8.82
N ARG A 166 46.78 -11.07 -8.43
CA ARG A 166 46.81 -12.51 -8.22
C ARG A 166 45.98 -12.89 -6.98
N PRO A 167 45.52 -14.16 -6.87
CA PRO A 167 44.63 -14.58 -5.79
C PRO A 167 45.42 -14.95 -4.52
N ILE A 168 44.67 -15.16 -3.41
CA ILE A 168 44.97 -15.95 -2.17
C ILE A 168 45.27 -15.05 -0.93
N PRO A 169 44.89 -15.42 0.34
CA PRO A 169 44.11 -16.56 0.84
C PRO A 169 42.87 -16.20 1.68
N LYS A 170 42.01 -17.21 1.83
CA LYS A 170 40.90 -17.30 2.79
C LYS A 170 41.44 -17.27 4.23
N GLU A 171 40.99 -16.30 5.04
CA GLU A 171 41.15 -16.38 6.50
C GLU A 171 39.80 -16.50 7.24
N LYS A 172 39.63 -17.70 7.79
CA LYS A 172 39.23 -17.99 9.17
C LYS A 172 37.97 -17.30 9.70
N LYS A 173 36.89 -18.09 9.64
CA LYS A 173 35.89 -18.34 10.70
C LYS A 173 36.00 -17.42 11.93
N ARG A 174 35.38 -16.24 11.86
CA ARG A 174 34.94 -15.56 13.08
C ARG A 174 33.60 -16.17 13.48
N LYS A 175 33.62 -16.97 14.54
CA LYS A 175 32.41 -17.33 15.32
C LYS A 175 31.81 -16.00 15.81
N LYS A 176 30.90 -15.41 15.05
CA LYS A 176 30.00 -14.39 15.57
C LYS A 176 29.13 -15.12 16.59
N GLN A 177 29.42 -14.89 17.87
CA GLN A 177 28.42 -15.05 18.91
C GLN A 177 27.25 -14.18 18.46
N ILE A 178 26.15 -14.84 18.10
CA ILE A 178 24.94 -14.16 17.68
C ILE A 178 24.32 -13.68 18.97
N ASP A 179 24.67 -12.47 19.38
CA ASP A 179 23.82 -11.70 20.27
C ASP A 179 22.51 -11.53 19.50
N HIS A 180 21.56 -12.40 19.82
CA HIS A 180 20.18 -12.31 19.35
C HIS A 180 19.53 -11.12 20.06
N LYS A 181 20.01 -9.90 19.75
CA LYS A 181 19.22 -8.70 19.93
C LYS A 181 18.06 -8.88 18.97
N GLU A 182 16.96 -9.43 19.46
CA GLU A 182 15.74 -9.61 18.68
C GLU A 182 15.42 -8.23 18.10
N LYS A 183 15.59 -8.10 16.78
CA LYS A 183 15.26 -6.86 16.07
C LYS A 183 13.86 -6.48 16.50
N GLU A 184 13.71 -5.30 17.09
CA GLU A 184 12.42 -4.76 17.48
C GLU A 184 11.56 -4.70 16.22
N ARG A 185 10.66 -5.67 16.11
CA ARG A 185 9.69 -5.72 15.03
C ARG A 185 8.56 -4.78 15.44
N PRO A 186 8.01 -3.98 14.51
CA PRO A 186 6.82 -3.17 14.79
C PRO A 186 5.65 -3.99 15.36
N ILE A 187 5.62 -5.30 15.06
CA ILE A 187 4.63 -6.23 15.58
C ILE A 187 5.37 -7.44 16.20
N PRO A 188 5.17 -7.73 17.50
CA PRO A 188 5.72 -8.92 18.14
C PRO A 188 5.25 -10.22 17.47
N LYS A 189 6.09 -11.26 17.50
CA LYS A 189 5.73 -12.59 16.99
C LYS A 189 4.48 -13.11 17.72
N GLU A 190 3.63 -13.85 17.02
CA GLU A 190 2.38 -14.40 17.57
C GLU A 190 2.58 -15.19 18.87
N LYS A 191 3.65 -16.01 18.97
CA LYS A 191 3.99 -16.74 20.20
C LYS A 191 4.23 -15.80 21.39
N LYS A 192 4.91 -14.67 21.18
CA LYS A 192 5.18 -13.67 22.23
C LYS A 192 3.88 -12.97 22.65
N ARG A 193 3.02 -12.64 21.68
CA ARG A 193 1.69 -12.04 21.94
C ARG A 193 0.82 -12.97 22.78
N LYS A 194 0.72 -14.24 22.40
CA LYS A 194 -0.04 -15.25 23.15
C LYS A 194 0.52 -15.45 24.56
N LYS A 195 1.85 -15.51 24.70
CA LYS A 195 2.48 -15.61 26.03
C LYS A 195 2.11 -14.40 26.90
N GLN A 196 2.29 -13.19 26.39
CA GLN A 196 1.92 -11.96 27.11
C GLN A 196 0.44 -11.98 27.51
N MET A 197 -0.45 -12.37 26.60
CA MET A 197 -1.88 -12.49 26.92
C MET A 197 -2.15 -13.49 28.06
N HIS A 198 -1.49 -14.64 28.10
CA HIS A 198 -1.63 -15.59 29.22
C HIS A 198 -1.04 -15.05 30.53
N ASP A 199 0.08 -14.34 30.45
CA ASP A 199 0.71 -13.68 31.60
C ASP A 199 -0.26 -12.60 32.16
N ASP A 200 -0.88 -11.80 31.30
CA ASP A 200 -1.87 -10.77 31.65
C ASP A 200 -3.13 -11.37 32.29
N ILE A 201 -3.66 -12.47 31.74
CA ILE A 201 -4.81 -13.20 32.30
C ILE A 201 -4.46 -13.73 33.71
N SER A 202 -3.27 -14.32 33.87
CA SER A 202 -2.82 -14.86 35.16
C SER A 202 -2.65 -13.75 36.21
N LEU A 203 -2.11 -12.60 35.79
CA LEU A 203 -2.01 -11.41 36.64
C LEU A 203 -3.38 -10.93 37.08
N PHE A 204 -4.36 -10.88 36.17
CA PHE A 204 -5.72 -10.45 36.50
C PHE A 204 -6.38 -11.37 37.53
N HIS A 205 -6.25 -12.69 37.36
CA HIS A 205 -6.73 -13.64 38.36
C HIS A 205 -6.12 -13.39 39.74
N ARG A 206 -4.80 -13.16 39.81
CA ARG A 206 -4.12 -12.82 41.06
C ARG A 206 -4.65 -11.54 41.71
N VAL A 207 -4.93 -10.50 40.91
CA VAL A 207 -5.51 -9.24 41.41
C VAL A 207 -6.91 -9.47 41.97
N LEU A 208 -7.74 -10.24 41.28
CA LEU A 208 -9.08 -10.59 41.74
C LEU A 208 -9.07 -11.42 43.03
N GLU A 209 -8.05 -12.26 43.23
CA GLU A 209 -7.90 -13.07 44.44
C GLU A 209 -7.45 -12.25 45.65
N HIS A 210 -6.84 -11.09 45.46
CA HIS A 210 -6.23 -10.31 46.54
C HIS A 210 -7.30 -9.68 47.46
N PRO A 211 -7.19 -9.82 48.80
CA PRO A 211 -8.21 -9.35 49.75
C PRO A 211 -8.48 -7.85 49.64
N LEU A 212 -7.41 -7.04 49.57
CA LEU A 212 -7.52 -5.58 49.43
C LEU A 212 -8.32 -5.14 48.19
N PHE A 213 -8.23 -5.89 47.10
CA PHE A 213 -8.95 -5.57 45.86
C PHE A 213 -10.44 -5.92 45.96
N LYS A 214 -10.78 -6.98 46.73
CA LYS A 214 -12.17 -7.37 47.01
C LYS A 214 -12.87 -6.39 47.95
N GLU A 215 -12.13 -5.83 48.91
CA GLU A 215 -12.63 -4.82 49.84
C GLU A 215 -12.90 -3.50 49.09
N ASP A 216 -11.86 -2.87 48.54
CA ASP A 216 -11.96 -1.54 47.91
C ASP A 216 -11.16 -1.46 46.59
N ALA A 217 -11.67 -2.07 45.53
CA ALA A 217 -11.02 -2.09 44.22
C ALA A 217 -10.61 -0.69 43.73
N SER A 218 -11.47 0.31 43.90
CA SER A 218 -11.23 1.68 43.44
C SER A 218 -10.08 2.37 44.17
N ASN A 219 -9.94 2.13 45.48
CA ASN A 219 -8.85 2.74 46.27
C ASN A 219 -7.52 2.06 45.95
N VAL A 220 -7.50 0.73 45.82
CA VAL A 220 -6.30 -0.02 45.43
C VAL A 220 -5.80 0.39 44.04
N ILE A 221 -6.70 0.61 43.08
CA ILE A 221 -6.31 1.09 41.75
C ILE A 221 -5.73 2.51 41.85
N LYS A 222 -6.36 3.41 42.62
CA LYS A 222 -5.87 4.79 42.80
C LYS A 222 -4.48 4.82 43.44
N THR A 223 -4.23 4.01 44.48
CA THR A 223 -2.92 3.95 45.14
C THR A 223 -1.87 3.37 44.21
N HIS A 224 -2.20 2.30 43.46
CA HIS A 224 -1.28 1.73 42.47
C HIS A 224 -0.91 2.73 41.38
N LEU A 225 -1.87 3.48 40.83
CA LEU A 225 -1.61 4.53 39.84
C LEU A 225 -0.73 5.64 40.40
N LYS A 226 -1.00 6.09 41.63
CA LYS A 226 -0.17 7.10 42.30
C LYS A 226 1.28 6.62 42.45
N ASN A 227 1.47 5.39 42.90
CA ASN A 227 2.80 4.79 43.05
C ASN A 227 3.50 4.64 41.69
N LYS A 228 2.77 4.24 40.64
CA LYS A 228 3.32 4.09 39.29
C LYS A 228 3.82 5.42 38.72
N ILE A 229 3.03 6.50 38.86
CA ILE A 229 3.42 7.85 38.45
C ILE A 229 4.66 8.32 39.22
N GLN A 230 4.74 8.02 40.51
CA GLN A 230 5.89 8.39 41.34
C GLN A 230 7.17 7.66 40.90
N MET A 231 7.09 6.35 40.62
CA MET A 231 8.23 5.58 40.11
C MET A 231 8.72 6.07 38.75
N GLU A 232 7.82 6.47 37.85
CA GLU A 232 8.20 7.04 36.55
C GLU A 232 8.95 8.36 36.72
N LYS A 233 8.49 9.24 37.63
CA LYS A 233 9.21 10.48 37.97
C LYS A 233 10.60 10.21 38.55
N GLU A 234 10.73 9.25 39.46
CA GLU A 234 12.01 8.90 40.08
C GLU A 234 13.01 8.32 39.06
N MET A 235 12.51 7.54 38.08
CA MET A 235 13.32 7.01 36.98
C MET A 235 13.72 8.08 35.96
N GLU A 236 12.93 9.14 35.77
CA GLU A 236 13.30 10.27 34.90
C GLU A 236 14.34 11.21 35.55
N THR A 237 14.41 11.24 36.88
CA THR A 237 15.36 12.07 37.64
C THR A 237 16.71 11.41 37.93
N SER A 238 16.85 10.10 37.66
CA SER A 238 18.08 9.31 37.89
C SER A 238 18.84 9.05 36.60
#